data_AF-A0A9E1RYG4-F1
#
_entry.id   AF-A0A9E1RYG4-F1
#
_cell.length_a   1.000
_cell.length_b   1.000
_cell.length_c   1.000
_cell.angle_alpha   90.00
_cell.angle_beta   90.00
_cell.angle_gamma   90.00
#
_symmetry.space_group_name_H-M   'P 1'
#
loop_
_entity.id
_entity.type
_entity.pdbx_description
1 polymer ?
#
loop_
_entity_poly.entity_id
_entity_poly.type
_entity_poly.pdbx_seq_one_letter_code
_entity_poly.pdbx_strand_id
1 'polypeptide(L)'
;MKALLRSPSPYVLVACAALILALGMGMRNTFGLFLQPMSLDLQLPRGVFALAIAIQMLAWGISQPIFGALADRYGAARIVVLGGLFYAGGLLLMANASGPWALHGGIGILVGMGTSAAGFAVVLGPVGRAFPPEKRSMALGVASAGGSAGQLIMALVGGALIDSMDWAAALLVMAIIAAFIIPLALGVRGKRGADGGPAQSLREALREASGNKSYWLLCAGFFVCGFHVAFIATHLPPYLADNDMPTMLAATAIAIIGFFNILGTLASGWLGGKYRQNYVLSIYYLMRAVVIA
;
A
#
# COMPACT_ATOMS: atom_id res chain seq x y z
N MET A 1 -18.85 26.38 10.65
CA MET A 1 -19.27 25.03 10.20
C MET A 1 -19.35 24.84 8.68
N LYS A 2 -19.82 25.82 7.87
CA LYS A 2 -19.86 25.71 6.39
C LYS A 2 -18.49 25.70 5.67
N ALA A 3 -17.43 26.24 6.29
CA ALA A 3 -16.08 26.22 5.71
C ALA A 3 -15.43 24.81 5.69
N LEU A 4 -15.78 23.95 6.66
CA LEU A 4 -15.35 22.55 6.76
C LEU A 4 -16.04 21.61 5.74
N LEU A 5 -16.97 22.14 4.95
CA LEU A 5 -17.76 21.41 3.94
C LEU A 5 -17.31 21.69 2.50
N ARG A 6 -16.29 22.53 2.26
CA ARG A 6 -15.73 22.73 0.91
C ARG A 6 -14.82 21.56 0.55
N SER A 7 -14.89 21.12 -0.71
CA SER A 7 -13.94 20.13 -1.24
C SER A 7 -12.51 20.71 -1.15
N PRO A 8 -11.54 19.96 -0.60
CA PRO A 8 -10.16 20.40 -0.48
C PRO A 8 -9.57 20.79 -1.85
N SER A 9 -8.57 21.67 -1.83
CA SER A 9 -7.79 21.99 -3.03
C SER A 9 -7.21 20.71 -3.63
N PRO A 10 -7.16 20.54 -4.97
CA PRO A 10 -6.57 19.35 -5.60
C PRO A 10 -5.16 19.02 -5.11
N TYR A 11 -4.36 20.02 -4.75
CA TYR A 11 -3.02 19.82 -4.19
C TYR A 11 -3.03 19.28 -2.76
N VAL A 12 -3.96 19.74 -1.92
CA VAL A 12 -4.17 19.20 -0.56
C VAL A 12 -4.61 17.75 -0.66
N LEU A 13 -5.47 17.43 -1.63
CA LEU A 13 -5.90 16.06 -1.89
C LEU A 13 -4.71 15.16 -2.24
N VAL A 14 -3.82 15.58 -3.14
CA VAL A 14 -2.60 14.82 -3.48
C VAL A 14 -1.69 14.65 -2.28
N ALA A 15 -1.48 15.69 -1.47
CA ALA A 15 -0.66 15.61 -0.27
C ALA A 15 -1.23 14.62 0.75
N CYS A 16 -2.54 14.70 1.04
CA CYS A 16 -3.19 13.75 1.94
C CYS A 16 -3.16 12.32 1.38
N ALA A 17 -3.41 12.15 0.07
CA ALA A 17 -3.30 10.87 -0.60
C ALA A 17 -1.89 10.25 -0.47
N ALA A 18 -0.85 11.06 -0.72
CA ALA A 18 0.54 10.65 -0.57
C ALA A 18 0.85 10.23 0.86
N LEU A 19 0.41 11.00 1.86
CA LEU A 19 0.61 10.69 3.27
C LEU A 19 -0.13 9.42 3.71
N ILE A 20 -1.39 9.24 3.29
CA ILE A 20 -2.17 8.02 3.58
C ILE A 20 -1.44 6.80 3.02
N LEU A 21 -0.99 6.87 1.77
CA LEU A 21 -0.24 5.79 1.13
C LEU A 21 1.12 5.57 1.78
N ALA A 22 1.82 6.64 2.17
CA ALA A 22 3.09 6.58 2.88
C ALA A 22 2.95 5.85 4.22
N LEU A 23 1.92 6.17 4.99
CA LEU A 23 1.63 5.51 6.26
C LEU A 23 1.25 4.04 6.03
N GLY A 24 0.24 3.77 5.20
CA GLY A 24 -0.28 2.42 4.99
C GLY A 24 0.74 1.45 4.37
N MET A 25 1.39 1.86 3.28
CA MET A 25 2.42 1.05 2.61
C MET A 25 3.73 1.04 3.38
N GLY A 26 4.04 2.13 4.08
CA GLY A 26 5.22 2.26 4.90
C GLY A 26 5.24 1.28 6.05
N MET A 27 4.21 1.33 6.90
CA MET A 27 4.07 0.44 8.06
C MET A 27 4.04 -1.04 7.64
N ARG A 28 3.48 -1.36 6.47
CA ARG A 28 3.50 -2.74 5.94
C ARG A 28 4.92 -3.28 5.79
N ASN A 29 5.87 -2.45 5.36
CA ASN A 29 7.24 -2.87 5.12
C ASN A 29 8.04 -3.10 6.42
N THR A 30 7.51 -2.66 7.57
CA THR A 30 8.17 -2.79 8.87
C THR A 30 7.83 -4.10 9.58
N PHE A 31 6.76 -4.80 9.19
CA PHE A 31 6.27 -5.97 9.91
C PHE A 31 7.28 -7.12 9.99
N GLY A 32 8.17 -7.26 9.01
CA GLY A 32 9.26 -8.24 9.08
C GLY A 32 10.19 -8.03 10.28
N LEU A 33 10.36 -6.79 10.75
CA LEU A 33 11.20 -6.44 11.89
C LEU A 33 10.62 -6.93 13.23
N PHE A 34 9.30 -7.07 13.31
CA PHE A 34 8.61 -7.56 14.51
C PHE A 34 8.63 -9.08 14.65
N LEU A 35 8.97 -9.82 13.60
CA LEU A 35 8.93 -11.29 13.58
C LEU A 35 9.82 -11.88 14.68
N GLN A 36 11.09 -11.49 14.73
CA GLN A 36 12.05 -12.04 15.69
C GLN A 36 11.69 -11.72 17.14
N PRO A 37 11.49 -10.45 17.56
CA PRO A 37 11.21 -10.12 18.96
C PRO A 37 9.91 -10.77 19.45
N MET A 38 8.84 -10.78 18.63
CA MET A 38 7.57 -11.39 19.01
C MET A 38 7.64 -12.92 19.08
N SER A 39 8.36 -13.57 18.16
CA SER A 39 8.53 -15.04 18.21
C SER A 39 9.27 -15.49 19.47
N LEU A 40 10.26 -14.72 19.94
CA LEU A 40 11.01 -15.03 21.15
C LEU A 40 10.17 -14.80 22.41
N ASP A 41 9.52 -13.65 22.50
CA ASP A 41 8.75 -13.23 23.69
C ASP A 41 7.47 -14.05 23.87
N LEU A 42 6.69 -14.26 22.79
CA LEU A 42 5.45 -15.03 22.83
C LEU A 42 5.67 -16.55 22.70
N GLN A 43 6.92 -16.99 22.56
CA GLN A 43 7.29 -18.39 22.29
C GLN A 43 6.54 -18.99 21.09
N LEU A 44 6.26 -18.19 20.08
CA LEU A 44 5.54 -18.60 18.87
C LEU A 44 6.51 -18.97 17.75
N PRO A 45 6.29 -20.12 17.06
CA PRO A 45 7.08 -20.47 15.89
C PRO A 45 7.03 -19.37 14.82
N ARG A 46 8.16 -19.10 14.14
CA ARG A 46 8.25 -18.10 13.06
C ARG A 46 7.20 -18.33 11.96
N GLY A 47 6.81 -19.58 11.73
CA GLY A 47 5.75 -19.96 10.79
C GLY A 47 4.37 -19.37 11.12
N VAL A 48 4.07 -19.13 12.40
CA VAL A 48 2.82 -18.47 12.82
C VAL A 48 2.78 -17.03 12.32
N PHE A 49 3.90 -16.31 12.46
CA PHE A 49 4.04 -14.94 11.99
C PHE A 49 4.04 -14.86 10.46
N ALA A 50 4.78 -15.76 9.79
CA ALA A 50 4.80 -15.86 8.34
C ALA A 50 3.39 -16.12 7.77
N LEU A 51 2.61 -17.01 8.42
CA LEU A 51 1.21 -17.23 8.08
C LEU A 51 0.36 -15.97 8.28
N ALA A 52 0.61 -15.19 9.33
CA ALA A 52 -0.08 -13.91 9.54
C ALA A 52 0.16 -12.91 8.39
N ILE A 53 1.41 -12.80 7.91
CA ILE A 53 1.75 -11.99 6.73
C ILE A 53 1.07 -12.55 5.47
N ALA A 54 1.03 -13.87 5.30
CA ALA A 54 0.35 -14.49 4.17
C ALA A 54 -1.16 -14.19 4.17
N ILE A 55 -1.82 -14.32 5.33
CA ILE A 55 -3.22 -13.93 5.54
C ILE A 55 -3.40 -12.44 5.22
N GLN A 56 -2.46 -11.58 5.64
CA GLN A 56 -2.49 -10.15 5.31
C GLN A 56 -2.49 -9.89 3.81
N MET A 57 -1.62 -10.56 3.05
CA MET A 57 -1.57 -10.40 1.59
C MET A 57 -2.89 -10.80 0.94
N LEU A 58 -3.48 -11.92 1.38
CA LEU A 58 -4.77 -12.40 0.88
C LEU A 58 -5.91 -11.46 1.27
N ALA A 59 -6.00 -11.06 2.54
CA ALA A 59 -7.01 -10.15 3.03
C ALA A 59 -6.94 -8.81 2.31
N TRP A 60 -5.74 -8.27 2.09
CA TRP A 60 -5.53 -7.06 1.29
C TRP A 60 -6.04 -7.25 -0.15
N GLY A 61 -5.55 -8.27 -0.86
CA GLY A 61 -5.89 -8.50 -2.26
C GLY A 61 -7.38 -8.76 -2.50
N ILE A 62 -8.00 -9.64 -1.69
CA ILE A 62 -9.43 -10.00 -1.82
C ILE A 62 -10.34 -8.82 -1.48
N SER A 63 -9.98 -8.02 -0.47
CA SER A 63 -10.81 -6.88 -0.05
C SER A 63 -10.65 -5.66 -0.95
N GLN A 64 -9.61 -5.59 -1.78
CA GLN A 64 -9.33 -4.43 -2.64
C GLN A 64 -10.48 -4.05 -3.60
N PRO A 65 -11.06 -4.98 -4.39
CA PRO A 65 -12.22 -4.65 -5.22
C PRO A 65 -13.46 -4.28 -4.40
N ILE A 66 -13.62 -4.87 -3.20
CA ILE A 66 -14.75 -4.60 -2.30
C ILE A 66 -14.67 -3.16 -1.79
N PHE A 67 -13.53 -2.75 -1.22
CA PHE A 67 -13.37 -1.39 -0.72
C PHE A 67 -13.32 -0.36 -1.84
N GLY A 68 -12.81 -0.70 -3.02
CA GLY A 68 -12.91 0.14 -4.22
C GLY A 68 -14.38 0.44 -4.58
N ALA A 69 -15.21 -0.61 -4.71
CA ALA A 69 -16.64 -0.43 -5.01
C ALA A 69 -17.40 0.31 -3.89
N LEU A 70 -17.08 0.04 -2.62
CA LEU A 70 -17.63 0.79 -1.49
C LEU A 70 -17.20 2.26 -1.54
N ALA A 71 -15.98 2.57 -1.98
CA ALA A 71 -15.49 3.94 -2.11
C ALA A 71 -16.19 4.70 -3.23
N ASP A 72 -16.50 4.03 -4.34
CA ASP A 72 -17.28 4.63 -5.43
C ASP A 72 -18.72 4.92 -4.99
N ARG A 73 -19.35 4.01 -4.22
CA ARG A 73 -20.72 4.18 -3.72
C ARG A 73 -20.84 5.18 -2.57
N TYR A 74 -20.02 5.03 -1.54
CA TYR A 74 -20.13 5.77 -0.27
C TYR A 74 -19.17 6.95 -0.16
N GLY A 75 -18.20 7.06 -1.07
CA GLY A 75 -17.17 8.10 -1.11
C GLY A 75 -15.86 7.65 -0.45
N ALA A 76 -14.73 7.95 -1.11
CA ALA A 76 -13.39 7.54 -0.68
C ALA A 76 -13.06 7.94 0.77
N ALA A 77 -13.35 9.16 1.18
CA ALA A 77 -13.03 9.62 2.54
C ALA A 77 -13.63 8.73 3.65
N ARG A 78 -14.87 8.25 3.50
CA ARG A 78 -15.48 7.37 4.51
C ARG A 78 -14.79 6.00 4.57
N ILE A 79 -14.39 5.48 3.42
CA ILE A 79 -13.70 4.19 3.32
C ILE A 79 -12.27 4.30 3.84
N VAL A 80 -11.59 5.42 3.62
CA VAL A 80 -10.27 5.67 4.22
C VAL A 80 -10.34 5.78 5.74
N VAL A 81 -11.38 6.41 6.31
CA VAL A 81 -11.59 6.40 7.78
C VAL A 81 -11.72 4.97 8.29
N LEU A 82 -12.55 4.15 7.63
CA LEU A 82 -12.70 2.74 7.97
C LEU A 82 -11.36 1.98 7.86
N GLY A 83 -10.57 2.29 6.83
CA GLY A 83 -9.22 1.75 6.66
C GLY A 83 -8.29 2.12 7.80
N GLY A 84 -8.28 3.39 8.22
CA GLY A 84 -7.50 3.85 9.37
C GLY A 84 -7.92 3.16 10.67
N LEU A 85 -9.23 2.95 10.90
CA LEU A 85 -9.74 2.21 12.05
C LEU A 85 -9.31 0.74 12.05
N PHE A 86 -9.42 0.06 10.91
CA PHE A 86 -8.94 -1.32 10.78
C PHE A 86 -7.43 -1.43 10.95
N TYR A 87 -6.66 -0.49 10.38
CA TYR A 87 -5.21 -0.50 10.48
C TYR A 87 -4.76 -0.27 11.93
N ALA A 88 -5.22 0.81 12.57
CA ALA A 88 -4.88 1.12 13.95
C ALA A 88 -5.38 0.03 14.92
N GLY A 89 -6.62 -0.45 14.74
CA GLY A 89 -7.17 -1.55 15.53
C GLY A 89 -6.39 -2.86 15.37
N GLY A 90 -5.93 -3.17 14.16
CA GLY A 90 -5.09 -4.34 13.90
C GLY A 90 -3.72 -4.25 14.58
N LEU A 91 -3.09 -3.07 14.57
CA LEU A 91 -1.85 -2.81 15.30
C LEU A 91 -2.04 -2.86 16.83
N LEU A 92 -3.14 -2.31 17.36
CA LEU A 92 -3.48 -2.40 18.78
C LEU A 92 -3.70 -3.85 19.22
N LEU A 93 -4.42 -4.65 18.42
CA LEU A 93 -4.61 -6.07 18.68
C LEU A 93 -3.27 -6.82 18.66
N MET A 94 -2.40 -6.48 17.72
CA MET A 94 -1.06 -7.06 17.63
C MET A 94 -0.16 -6.66 18.81
N ALA A 95 -0.24 -5.41 19.29
CA ALA A 95 0.51 -4.92 20.45
C ALA A 95 0.14 -5.65 21.75
N ASN A 96 -1.09 -6.16 21.83
CA ASN A 96 -1.61 -6.91 22.98
C ASN A 96 -1.71 -8.41 22.67
N ALA A 97 -0.94 -8.90 21.70
CA ALA A 97 -1.00 -10.29 21.28
C ALA A 97 -0.46 -11.23 22.37
N SER A 98 -1.26 -12.21 22.76
CA SER A 98 -0.86 -13.30 23.68
C SER A 98 -0.81 -14.66 22.98
N GLY A 99 -1.06 -14.71 21.67
CA GLY A 99 -1.10 -15.95 20.91
C GLY A 99 -1.38 -15.77 19.41
N PRO A 100 -1.48 -16.90 18.66
CA PRO A 100 -1.60 -16.88 17.20
C PRO A 100 -2.82 -16.13 16.67
N TRP A 101 -3.95 -16.24 17.37
CA TRP A 101 -5.21 -15.62 16.94
C TRP A 101 -5.15 -14.10 16.93
N ALA A 102 -4.46 -13.49 17.89
CA ALA A 102 -4.26 -12.05 17.92
C ALA A 102 -3.37 -11.57 16.76
N LEU A 103 -2.36 -12.37 16.38
CA LEU A 103 -1.54 -12.10 15.20
C LEU A 103 -2.34 -12.25 13.89
N HIS A 104 -3.00 -13.38 13.68
CA HIS A 104 -3.77 -13.63 12.45
C HIS A 104 -4.94 -12.64 12.30
N GLY A 105 -5.62 -12.31 13.39
CA GLY A 105 -6.68 -11.31 13.40
C GLY A 105 -6.16 -9.88 13.22
N GLY A 106 -5.10 -9.51 13.94
CA GLY A 106 -4.53 -8.17 13.96
C GLY A 106 -3.83 -7.81 12.65
N ILE A 107 -2.63 -8.36 12.43
CA ILE A 107 -1.86 -8.07 11.21
C ILE A 107 -2.43 -8.75 9.97
N GLY A 108 -2.95 -9.98 10.10
CA GLY A 108 -3.51 -10.72 8.98
C GLY A 108 -4.81 -10.08 8.46
N ILE A 109 -5.86 -10.09 9.26
CA ILE A 109 -7.18 -9.66 8.77
C ILE A 109 -7.36 -8.14 8.85
N LEU A 110 -7.21 -7.54 10.03
CA LEU A 110 -7.52 -6.12 10.25
C LEU A 110 -6.57 -5.21 9.48
N VAL A 111 -5.25 -5.39 9.62
CA VAL A 111 -4.29 -4.57 8.84
C VAL A 111 -4.39 -4.85 7.34
N GLY A 112 -4.66 -6.09 6.92
CA GLY A 112 -4.91 -6.41 5.50
C GLY A 112 -6.09 -5.63 4.92
N MET A 113 -7.24 -5.62 5.61
CA MET A 113 -8.40 -4.81 5.24
C MET A 113 -8.12 -3.31 5.33
N GLY A 114 -7.39 -2.86 6.35
CA GLY A 114 -6.99 -1.46 6.54
C GLY A 114 -6.12 -0.94 5.39
N THR A 115 -5.12 -1.75 4.98
CA THR A 115 -4.24 -1.48 3.84
C THR A 115 -5.02 -1.37 2.53
N SER A 116 -6.10 -2.14 2.41
CA SER A 116 -6.97 -2.15 1.25
C SER A 116 -7.88 -0.91 1.19
N ALA A 117 -8.58 -0.63 2.29
CA ALA A 117 -9.52 0.48 2.41
C ALA A 117 -8.84 1.86 2.40
N ALA A 118 -7.60 1.95 2.88
CA ALA A 118 -6.74 3.14 2.77
C ALA A 118 -5.68 3.02 1.65
N GLY A 119 -5.86 2.06 0.73
CA GLY A 119 -4.89 1.73 -0.31
C GLY A 119 -5.05 2.50 -1.62
N PHE A 120 -4.20 2.17 -2.58
CA PHE A 120 -4.13 2.83 -3.89
C PHE A 120 -5.49 2.89 -4.61
N ALA A 121 -6.27 1.81 -4.60
CA ALA A 121 -7.56 1.75 -5.30
C ALA A 121 -8.55 2.83 -4.81
N VAL A 122 -8.62 3.05 -3.50
CA VAL A 122 -9.55 4.01 -2.89
C VAL A 122 -9.01 5.44 -2.97
N VAL A 123 -7.71 5.61 -2.73
CA VAL A 123 -7.08 6.94 -2.58
C VAL A 123 -6.79 7.60 -3.94
N LEU A 124 -6.39 6.84 -4.95
CA LEU A 124 -6.03 7.38 -6.26
C LEU A 124 -7.26 7.77 -7.12
N GLY A 125 -8.42 7.17 -6.87
CA GLY A 125 -9.66 7.51 -7.59
C GLY A 125 -10.01 9.01 -7.52
N PRO A 126 -10.14 9.60 -6.32
CA PRO A 126 -10.33 11.04 -6.14
C PRO A 126 -9.21 11.89 -6.75
N VAL A 127 -7.94 11.48 -6.63
CA VAL A 127 -6.78 12.18 -7.21
C VAL A 127 -6.94 12.29 -8.72
N GLY A 128 -7.24 11.18 -9.38
CA GLY A 128 -7.42 11.15 -10.83
C GLY A 128 -8.57 12.05 -11.28
N ARG A 129 -9.65 12.15 -10.52
CA ARG A 129 -10.81 13.01 -10.87
C ARG A 129 -10.60 14.49 -10.57
N ALA A 130 -9.65 14.85 -9.70
CA ALA A 130 -9.46 16.23 -9.25
C ALA A 130 -8.60 17.10 -10.19
N PHE A 131 -7.91 16.48 -11.15
CA PHE A 131 -7.00 17.16 -12.08
C PHE A 131 -7.45 17.01 -13.53
N PRO A 132 -7.17 18.01 -14.39
CA PRO A 132 -7.43 17.91 -15.82
C PRO A 132 -6.56 16.81 -16.46
N PRO A 133 -6.95 16.26 -17.63
CA PRO A 133 -6.30 15.10 -18.25
C PRO A 133 -4.77 15.24 -18.37
N GLU A 134 -4.27 16.44 -18.66
CA GLU A 134 -2.85 16.73 -18.89
C GLU A 134 -2.02 16.64 -17.60
N LYS A 135 -2.65 16.88 -16.44
CA LYS A 135 -1.98 16.85 -15.11
C LYS A 135 -2.31 15.58 -14.31
N ARG A 136 -3.34 14.83 -14.72
CA ARG A 136 -3.83 13.62 -14.04
C ARG A 136 -2.72 12.60 -13.79
N SER A 137 -1.92 12.27 -14.81
CA SER A 137 -0.88 11.24 -14.68
C SER A 137 0.19 11.63 -13.66
N MET A 138 0.66 12.89 -13.69
CA MET A 138 1.64 13.39 -12.73
C MET A 138 1.07 13.43 -11.30
N ALA A 139 -0.18 13.85 -11.12
CA ALA A 139 -0.83 13.88 -9.81
C ALA A 139 -0.94 12.46 -9.19
N LEU A 140 -1.33 11.47 -10.01
CA LEU A 140 -1.34 10.06 -9.60
C LEU A 140 0.06 9.54 -9.27
N GLY A 141 1.07 9.94 -10.06
CA GLY A 141 2.47 9.59 -9.81
C GLY A 141 2.99 10.16 -8.49
N VAL A 142 2.75 11.45 -8.21
CA VAL A 142 3.16 12.09 -6.94
C VAL A 142 2.48 11.45 -5.74
N ALA A 143 1.17 11.19 -5.83
CA ALA A 143 0.45 10.49 -4.75
C ALA A 143 1.03 9.08 -4.52
N SER A 144 1.32 8.34 -5.60
CA SER A 144 1.87 6.99 -5.51
C SER A 144 3.31 6.96 -4.97
N ALA A 145 4.12 7.95 -5.33
CA ALA A 145 5.50 8.10 -4.84
C ALA A 145 5.56 8.28 -3.32
N GLY A 146 4.50 8.86 -2.72
CA GLY A 146 4.33 8.89 -1.26
C GLY A 146 4.35 7.50 -0.63
N GLY A 147 3.68 6.52 -1.25
CA GLY A 147 3.71 5.12 -0.82
C GLY A 147 5.13 4.54 -0.82
N SER A 148 5.89 4.75 -1.90
CA SER A 148 7.28 4.28 -2.02
C SER A 148 8.22 4.97 -1.02
N ALA A 149 8.08 6.29 -0.81
CA ALA A 149 8.85 7.02 0.19
C ALA A 149 8.52 6.54 1.62
N GLY A 150 7.25 6.27 1.90
CA GLY A 150 6.79 5.73 3.18
C GLY A 150 7.40 4.38 3.52
N GLN A 151 7.59 3.48 2.54
CA GLN A 151 8.25 2.17 2.74
C GLN A 151 9.67 2.30 3.29
N LEU A 152 10.42 3.31 2.86
CA LEU A 152 11.76 3.57 3.36
C LEU A 152 11.72 4.24 4.73
N ILE A 153 10.94 5.31 4.87
CA ILE A 153 10.88 6.11 6.11
C ILE A 153 10.34 5.28 7.27
N MET A 154 9.22 4.58 7.07
CA MET A 154 8.59 3.81 8.13
C MET A 154 9.41 2.59 8.53
N ALA A 155 10.19 1.98 7.62
CA ALA A 155 11.13 0.92 8.00
C ALA A 155 12.19 1.42 9.00
N LEU A 156 12.74 2.62 8.77
CA LEU A 156 13.68 3.25 9.69
C LEU A 156 13.02 3.63 11.02
N VAL A 157 11.81 4.23 10.97
CA VAL A 157 11.04 4.57 12.18
C VAL A 157 10.70 3.31 12.96
N GLY A 158 10.25 2.25 12.31
CA GLY A 158 9.90 0.97 12.95
C GLY A 158 11.10 0.31 13.61
N GLY A 159 12.26 0.27 12.94
CA GLY A 159 13.50 -0.21 13.51
C GLY A 159 13.94 0.61 14.73
N ALA A 160 13.98 1.93 14.60
CA ALA A 160 14.36 2.82 15.71
C ALA A 160 13.41 2.73 16.91
N LEU A 161 12.10 2.53 16.67
CA LEU A 161 11.15 2.26 17.75
C LEU A 161 11.49 0.92 18.43
N ILE A 162 11.63 -0.19 17.69
CA ILE A 162 11.96 -1.50 18.27
C ILE A 162 13.31 -1.50 19.02
N ASP A 163 14.27 -0.68 18.59
CA ASP A 163 15.58 -0.57 19.27
C ASP A 163 15.51 0.27 20.55
N SER A 164 14.61 1.26 20.61
CA SER A 164 14.49 2.20 21.74
C SER A 164 13.43 1.81 22.76
N MET A 165 12.43 1.02 22.37
CA MET A 165 11.37 0.47 23.21
C MET A 165 11.06 -0.96 22.77
N ASP A 166 10.34 -1.73 23.60
CA ASP A 166 9.95 -3.09 23.22
C ASP A 166 8.99 -3.12 22.01
N TRP A 167 8.77 -4.33 21.47
CA TRP A 167 7.93 -4.54 20.29
C TRP A 167 6.46 -4.12 20.52
N ALA A 168 5.94 -4.26 21.74
CA ALA A 168 4.55 -3.94 22.05
C ALA A 168 4.34 -2.43 22.10
N ALA A 169 5.22 -1.70 22.79
CA ALA A 169 5.25 -0.24 22.84
C ALA A 169 5.46 0.36 21.45
N ALA A 170 6.37 -0.21 20.65
CA ALA A 170 6.58 0.21 19.27
C ALA A 170 5.30 0.07 18.42
N LEU A 171 4.55 -1.04 18.56
CA LEU A 171 3.27 -1.23 17.88
C LEU A 171 2.19 -0.24 18.35
N LEU A 172 2.15 0.12 19.64
CA LEU A 172 1.23 1.15 20.14
C LEU A 172 1.52 2.52 19.53
N VAL A 173 2.79 2.92 19.44
CA VAL A 173 3.18 4.16 18.76
C VAL A 173 2.81 4.10 17.28
N MET A 174 3.07 2.98 16.61
CA MET A 174 2.68 2.77 15.22
C MET A 174 1.16 2.79 15.03
N ALA A 175 0.37 2.31 16.00
CA ALA A 175 -1.08 2.41 15.97
C ALA A 175 -1.57 3.87 16.08
N ILE A 176 -0.91 4.70 16.90
CA ILE A 176 -1.17 6.14 16.98
C ILE A 176 -0.83 6.81 15.64
N ILE A 177 0.32 6.47 15.05
CA ILE A 177 0.73 6.95 13.72
C ILE A 177 -0.30 6.52 12.66
N ALA A 178 -0.76 5.27 12.67
CA ALA A 178 -1.79 4.76 11.78
C ALA A 178 -3.12 5.49 11.95
N ALA A 179 -3.48 5.87 13.18
CA ALA A 179 -4.71 6.62 13.46
C ALA A 179 -4.74 7.99 12.75
N PHE A 180 -3.60 8.58 12.39
CA PHE A 180 -3.55 9.80 11.57
C PHE A 180 -4.11 9.62 10.14
N ILE A 181 -4.27 8.38 9.66
CA ILE A 181 -5.01 8.10 8.41
C ILE A 181 -6.44 8.65 8.50
N ILE A 182 -7.06 8.61 9.69
CA ILE A 182 -8.45 9.05 9.92
C ILE A 182 -8.65 10.55 9.65
N PRO A 183 -7.90 11.49 10.28
CA PRO A 183 -8.03 12.90 9.95
C PRO A 183 -7.55 13.21 8.52
N LEU A 184 -6.54 12.50 7.99
CA LEU A 184 -6.09 12.67 6.60
C LEU A 184 -7.18 12.30 5.58
N ALA A 185 -8.12 11.42 5.96
CA ALA A 185 -9.26 11.06 5.12
C ALA A 185 -10.12 12.28 4.73
N LEU A 186 -10.12 13.34 5.54
CA LEU A 186 -10.82 14.60 5.21
C LEU A 186 -10.24 15.27 3.96
N GLY A 187 -8.94 15.11 3.71
CA GLY A 187 -8.25 15.67 2.54
C GLY A 187 -8.54 14.93 1.23
N VAL A 188 -8.99 13.67 1.30
CA VAL A 188 -9.37 12.87 0.10
C VAL A 188 -10.88 12.92 -0.19
N ARG A 189 -11.58 13.89 0.41
CA ARG A 189 -12.98 14.18 0.09
C ARG A 189 -13.11 14.72 -1.33
N GLY A 190 -13.37 13.84 -2.29
CA GLY A 190 -13.75 14.23 -3.65
C GLY A 190 -15.24 14.58 -3.75
N LYS A 191 -15.59 15.44 -4.72
CA LYS A 191 -16.97 15.47 -5.23
C LYS A 191 -17.29 14.06 -5.75
N ARG A 192 -18.46 13.51 -5.41
CA ARG A 192 -19.00 12.35 -6.13
C ARG A 192 -18.94 12.70 -7.61
N GLY A 193 -18.36 11.82 -8.44
CA GLY A 193 -18.35 12.04 -9.88
C GLY A 193 -19.78 12.33 -10.32
N ALA A 194 -20.00 13.49 -10.91
CA ALA A 194 -21.26 13.82 -11.58
C ALA A 194 -21.33 13.15 -12.97
N ASP A 195 -20.68 11.99 -13.11
CA ASP A 195 -20.74 11.19 -14.32
C ASP A 195 -21.99 10.34 -14.17
N GLY A 196 -23.08 10.77 -14.83
CA GLY A 196 -24.37 10.08 -14.91
C GLY A 196 -24.32 8.74 -15.64
N GLY A 197 -23.22 7.99 -15.51
CA GLY A 197 -23.16 6.60 -15.91
C GLY A 197 -24.04 5.74 -14.99
N PRO A 198 -24.66 4.67 -15.52
CA PRO A 198 -25.44 3.77 -14.69
C PRO A 198 -24.57 3.24 -13.54
N ALA A 199 -25.10 3.29 -12.33
CA ALA A 199 -24.43 2.75 -11.15
C ALA A 199 -24.32 1.23 -11.28
N GLN A 200 -23.23 0.76 -11.89
CA GLN A 200 -22.93 -0.66 -12.01
C GLN A 200 -22.65 -1.24 -10.63
N SER A 201 -23.23 -2.42 -10.38
CA SER A 201 -22.86 -3.24 -9.25
C SER A 201 -21.45 -3.80 -9.42
N LEU A 202 -20.79 -4.16 -8.31
CA LEU A 202 -19.47 -4.82 -8.35
C LEU A 202 -19.48 -6.05 -9.27
N ARG A 203 -20.59 -6.82 -9.28
CA ARG A 203 -20.72 -8.01 -10.14
C ARG A 203 -20.75 -7.65 -11.62
N GLU A 204 -21.46 -6.58 -11.99
CA GLU A 204 -21.52 -6.10 -13.37
C GLU A 204 -20.17 -5.57 -13.83
N ALA A 205 -19.50 -4.75 -13.01
CA ALA A 205 -18.17 -4.22 -13.31
C ALA A 205 -17.14 -5.35 -13.50
N LEU A 206 -17.17 -6.38 -12.64
CA LEU A 206 -16.28 -7.54 -12.79
C LEU A 206 -16.59 -8.38 -14.04
N ARG A 207 -17.87 -8.50 -14.40
CA ARG A 207 -18.29 -9.23 -15.62
C ARG A 207 -17.90 -8.47 -16.89
N GLU A 208 -18.01 -7.15 -16.89
CA GLU A 208 -17.57 -6.32 -18.00
C GLU A 208 -16.04 -6.38 -18.15
N ALA A 209 -15.31 -6.20 -17.05
CA ALA A 209 -13.86 -6.25 -17.04
C ALA A 209 -13.32 -7.61 -17.53
N SER A 210 -13.94 -8.71 -17.10
CA SER A 210 -13.51 -10.06 -17.51
C SER A 210 -13.75 -10.37 -18.99
N GLY A 211 -14.67 -9.64 -19.65
CA GLY A 211 -14.87 -9.70 -21.11
C GLY A 211 -13.79 -8.96 -21.91
N ASN A 212 -12.94 -8.16 -21.27
CA ASN A 212 -11.95 -7.31 -21.95
C ASN A 212 -10.54 -7.94 -21.92
N LYS A 213 -9.95 -8.18 -23.09
CA LYS A 213 -8.59 -8.74 -23.20
C LYS A 213 -7.52 -7.86 -22.54
N SER A 214 -7.66 -6.54 -22.62
CA SER A 214 -6.72 -5.60 -22.00
C SER A 214 -6.70 -5.71 -20.47
N TYR A 215 -7.83 -6.04 -19.86
CA TYR A 215 -7.91 -6.30 -18.42
C TYR A 215 -7.07 -7.51 -18.03
N TRP A 216 -7.20 -8.63 -18.75
CA TRP A 216 -6.40 -9.83 -18.49
C TRP A 216 -4.90 -9.62 -18.73
N LEU A 217 -4.52 -8.88 -19.77
CA LEU A 217 -3.12 -8.51 -20.01
C LEU A 217 -2.56 -7.66 -18.86
N LEU A 218 -3.36 -6.74 -18.32
CA LEU A 218 -2.98 -5.93 -17.16
C LEU A 218 -2.85 -6.80 -15.91
N CYS A 219 -3.80 -7.69 -15.64
CA CYS A 219 -3.73 -8.64 -14.53
C CYS A 219 -2.49 -9.54 -14.60
N ALA A 220 -2.18 -10.09 -15.78
CA ALA A 220 -0.98 -10.90 -15.99
C ALA A 220 0.31 -10.09 -15.73
N GLY A 221 0.37 -8.85 -16.24
CA GLY A 221 1.49 -7.94 -15.98
C GLY A 221 1.66 -7.66 -14.47
N PHE A 222 0.58 -7.25 -13.80
CA PHE A 222 0.61 -6.98 -12.36
C PHE A 222 0.98 -8.22 -11.53
N PHE A 223 0.52 -9.40 -11.94
CA PHE A 223 0.89 -10.66 -11.30
C PHE A 223 2.40 -10.92 -11.40
N VAL A 224 2.97 -10.86 -12.62
CA VAL A 224 4.41 -11.04 -12.84
C VAL A 224 5.21 -9.97 -12.09
N CYS A 225 4.74 -8.73 -12.10
CA CYS A 225 5.36 -7.64 -11.36
C CYS A 225 5.41 -7.92 -9.86
N GLY A 226 4.26 -8.25 -9.27
CA GLY A 226 4.12 -8.55 -7.85
C GLY A 226 4.95 -9.76 -7.44
N PHE A 227 4.94 -10.82 -8.25
CA PHE A 227 5.74 -12.03 -8.03
C PHE A 227 7.23 -11.69 -7.96
N HIS A 228 7.78 -10.98 -8.96
CA HIS A 228 9.19 -10.60 -8.96
C HIS A 228 9.56 -9.67 -7.80
N VAL A 229 8.71 -8.69 -7.45
CA VAL A 229 8.98 -7.80 -6.32
C VAL A 229 9.01 -8.56 -5.01
N ALA A 230 8.00 -9.42 -4.76
CA ALA A 230 7.95 -10.23 -3.55
C ALA A 230 9.11 -11.22 -3.47
N PHE A 231 9.44 -11.89 -4.59
CA PHE A 231 10.54 -12.84 -4.66
C PHE A 231 11.88 -12.18 -4.31
N ILE A 232 12.22 -11.05 -4.95
CA ILE A 232 13.47 -10.34 -4.66
C ILE A 232 13.48 -9.85 -3.20
N ALA A 233 12.39 -9.28 -2.71
CA ALA A 233 12.31 -8.78 -1.33
C ALA A 233 12.50 -9.89 -0.29
N THR A 234 12.00 -11.10 -0.54
CA THR A 234 12.07 -12.22 0.40
C THR A 234 13.38 -13.01 0.30
N HIS A 235 13.92 -13.21 -0.91
CA HIS A 235 15.03 -14.13 -1.13
C HIS A 235 16.40 -13.45 -1.30
N LEU A 236 16.46 -12.16 -1.63
CA LEU A 236 17.75 -11.50 -1.86
C LEU A 236 18.62 -11.43 -0.59
N PRO A 237 18.13 -11.01 0.60
CA PRO A 237 18.99 -10.96 1.78
C PRO A 237 19.50 -12.35 2.24
N PRO A 238 18.66 -13.40 2.32
CA PRO A 238 19.14 -14.75 2.62
C PRO A 238 20.14 -15.27 1.59
N TYR A 239 19.87 -15.08 0.29
CA TYR A 239 20.79 -15.51 -0.77
C TYR A 239 22.18 -14.87 -0.62
N LEU A 240 22.24 -13.57 -0.31
CA LEU A 240 23.51 -12.89 -0.09
C LEU A 240 24.21 -13.41 1.18
N ALA A 241 23.46 -13.66 2.25
CA ALA A 241 24.00 -14.24 3.48
C ALA A 241 24.56 -15.66 3.26
N ASP A 242 23.87 -16.51 2.49
CA ASP A 242 24.31 -17.86 2.13
C ASP A 242 25.58 -17.88 1.28
N ASN A 243 25.91 -16.75 0.64
CA ASN A 243 27.15 -16.55 -0.13
C ASN A 243 28.23 -15.80 0.68
N ASP A 244 28.10 -15.75 2.01
CA ASP A 244 29.01 -15.05 2.94
C ASP A 244 29.23 -13.57 2.61
N MET A 245 28.25 -12.93 1.94
CA MET A 245 28.34 -11.52 1.60
C MET A 245 28.04 -10.64 2.82
N PRO A 246 28.63 -9.43 2.88
CA PRO A 246 28.36 -8.51 3.99
C PRO A 246 26.87 -8.16 4.09
N THR A 247 26.29 -8.21 5.30
CA THR A 247 24.88 -7.81 5.57
C THR A 247 24.55 -6.42 5.02
N MET A 248 25.53 -5.51 5.04
CA MET A 248 25.39 -4.15 4.52
C MET A 248 25.10 -4.13 3.02
N LEU A 249 25.57 -5.11 2.25
CA LEU A 249 25.32 -5.21 0.82
C LEU A 249 23.84 -5.46 0.53
N ALA A 250 23.22 -6.41 1.26
CA ALA A 250 21.79 -6.69 1.13
C ALA A 250 20.93 -5.47 1.50
N ALA A 251 21.28 -4.78 2.60
CA ALA A 251 20.63 -3.55 3.00
C ALA A 251 20.77 -2.45 1.93
N THR A 252 21.97 -2.28 1.38
CA THR A 252 22.25 -1.30 0.32
C THR A 252 21.47 -1.62 -0.95
N ALA A 253 21.39 -2.89 -1.35
CA ALA A 253 20.63 -3.30 -2.53
C ALA A 253 19.13 -2.98 -2.38
N ILE A 254 18.53 -3.30 -1.23
CA ILE A 254 17.13 -2.97 -0.93
C ILE A 254 16.91 -1.45 -0.91
N ALA A 255 17.83 -0.68 -0.32
CA ALA A 255 17.75 0.77 -0.28
C ALA A 255 17.79 1.39 -1.69
N ILE A 256 18.69 0.91 -2.56
CA ILE A 256 18.78 1.33 -3.96
C ILE A 256 17.47 1.01 -4.70
N ILE A 257 16.92 -0.19 -4.53
CA ILE A 257 15.62 -0.57 -5.12
C ILE A 257 14.52 0.39 -4.67
N GLY A 258 14.44 0.71 -3.38
CA GLY A 258 13.47 1.66 -2.83
C GLY A 258 13.64 3.07 -3.40
N PHE A 259 14.88 3.56 -3.48
CA PHE A 259 15.20 4.88 -4.04
C PHE A 259 14.79 4.99 -5.52
N PHE A 260 15.18 4.02 -6.35
CA PHE A 260 14.79 4.00 -7.75
C PHE A 260 13.30 3.72 -7.97
N ASN A 261 12.61 3.07 -7.03
CA ASN A 261 11.15 2.95 -7.08
C ASN A 261 10.47 4.33 -6.96
N ILE A 262 10.95 5.19 -6.05
CA ILE A 262 10.43 6.57 -5.93
C ILE A 262 10.64 7.34 -7.23
N LEU A 263 11.88 7.34 -7.75
CA LEU A 263 12.21 8.03 -9.00
C LEU A 263 11.43 7.47 -10.19
N GLY A 264 11.35 6.15 -10.31
CA GLY A 264 10.62 5.46 -11.36
C GLY A 264 9.12 5.74 -11.31
N THR A 265 8.53 5.87 -10.12
CA THR A 265 7.11 6.22 -9.94
C THR A 265 6.84 7.64 -10.43
N LEU A 266 7.70 8.60 -10.09
CA LEU A 266 7.60 9.99 -10.54
C LEU A 266 7.82 10.11 -12.06
N ALA A 267 8.85 9.44 -12.59
CA ALA A 267 9.15 9.38 -14.02
C ALA A 267 7.98 8.75 -14.79
N SER A 268 7.37 7.69 -14.27
CA SER A 268 6.17 7.07 -14.84
C SER A 268 4.97 8.01 -14.83
N GLY A 269 4.79 8.78 -13.76
CA GLY A 269 3.76 9.83 -13.68
C GLY A 269 3.92 10.88 -14.77
N TRP A 270 5.15 11.33 -15.02
CA TRP A 270 5.48 12.28 -16.08
C TRP A 270 5.32 11.67 -17.49
N LEU A 271 5.91 10.49 -17.73
CA LEU A 271 5.84 9.79 -19.02
C LEU A 271 4.40 9.43 -19.39
N GLY A 272 3.58 8.98 -18.44
CA GLY A 272 2.17 8.65 -18.66
C GLY A 272 1.28 9.85 -18.96
N GLY A 273 1.76 11.08 -18.69
CA GLY A 273 1.11 12.32 -19.12
C GLY A 273 1.47 12.75 -20.54
N LYS A 274 2.62 12.29 -21.05
CA LYS A 274 3.15 12.67 -22.37
C LYS A 274 2.93 11.59 -23.44
N TYR A 275 2.98 10.33 -23.06
CA TYR A 275 2.89 9.17 -23.94
C TYR A 275 1.70 8.29 -23.56
N ARG A 276 1.24 7.45 -24.50
CA ARG A 276 0.17 6.49 -24.21
C ARG A 276 0.64 5.49 -23.15
N GLN A 277 -0.15 5.35 -22.09
CA GLN A 277 0.23 4.58 -20.88
C GLN A 277 0.53 3.10 -21.18
N ASN A 278 -0.14 2.51 -22.17
CA ASN A 278 0.12 1.14 -22.59
C ASN A 278 1.54 0.96 -23.16
N TYR A 279 2.07 1.90 -23.93
CA TYR A 279 3.44 1.82 -24.46
C TYR A 279 4.48 1.95 -23.34
N VAL A 280 4.28 2.91 -22.43
CA VAL A 280 5.16 3.10 -21.27
C VAL A 280 5.20 1.81 -20.44
N LEU A 281 4.03 1.23 -20.16
CA LEU A 281 3.91 -0.01 -19.40
C LEU A 281 4.57 -1.20 -20.12
N SER A 282 4.37 -1.35 -21.44
CA SER A 282 5.01 -2.40 -22.23
C SER A 282 6.53 -2.29 -22.22
N ILE A 283 7.09 -1.08 -22.32
CA ILE A 283 8.54 -0.85 -22.24
C ILE A 283 9.08 -1.28 -20.88
N TYR A 284 8.39 -0.95 -19.77
CA TYR A 284 8.82 -1.40 -18.44
C TYR A 284 8.84 -2.92 -18.30
N TYR A 285 7.81 -3.62 -18.78
CA TYR A 285 7.79 -5.07 -18.74
C TYR A 285 8.84 -5.71 -19.65
N LEU A 286 9.09 -5.11 -20.83
CA LEU A 286 10.15 -5.57 -21.73
C LEU A 286 11.54 -5.40 -21.11
N MET A 287 11.85 -4.22 -20.58
CA MET A 287 13.12 -3.97 -19.89
C MET A 287 13.30 -4.93 -18.72
N ARG A 288 12.23 -5.19 -17.95
CA ARG A 288 12.27 -6.16 -16.85
C ARG A 288 12.56 -7.57 -17.34
N ALA A 289 11.96 -8.00 -18.45
CA ALA A 289 12.24 -9.30 -19.03
C ALA A 289 13.70 -9.41 -19.50
N VAL A 290 14.24 -8.37 -20.17
CA VAL A 290 15.63 -8.36 -20.65
C VAL A 290 16.65 -8.35 -19.52
N VAL A 291 16.38 -7.64 -18.41
CA VAL A 291 17.32 -7.56 -17.27
C VAL A 291 17.33 -8.83 -16.42
N ILE A 292 16.22 -9.57 -16.39
CA ILE A 292 16.07 -10.78 -15.55
C ILE A 292 16.37 -12.07 -16.35
N ALA A 293 16.22 -12.04 -17.68
CA ALA A 293 16.57 -13.17 -18.56
C ALA A 293 18.05 -13.51 -18.51
#